data_AF-A0A9D1ZJD2-F1
#
_entry.id   AF-A0A9D1ZJD2-F1
#
_cell.length_a   1.000
_cell.length_b   1.000
_cell.length_c   1.000
_cell.angle_alpha   90.00
_cell.angle_beta   90.00
_cell.angle_gamma   90.00
#
_symmetry.space_group_name_H-M   'P 1'
#
loop_
_entity.id
_entity.type
_entity.pdbx_description
1 polymer ?
#
loop_
_entity_poly.entity_id
_entity_poly.type
_entity_poly.pdbx_seq_one_letter_code
_entity_poly.pdbx_strand_id
1 'polypeptide(L)'
;MERIDRNNIFVSAPGRPDVILINRPHRRHGVIWLSCSFSLGNRMGMVDSIDTLGYVRVNRVSKCEYGGAWIEVSCLLGPMECMERLMVDLPELMEEWL
;
A
#
# COMPACT_ATOMS: atom_id res chain seq x y z
N MET A 1 -18.26 8.45 -2.42
CA MET A 1 -18.18 9.03 -1.06
C MET A 1 -16.92 8.48 -0.42
N GLU A 2 -15.80 9.18 -0.60
CA GLU A 2 -14.52 8.77 0.00
C GLU A 2 -14.60 8.97 1.51
N ARG A 3 -14.65 7.86 2.24
CA ARG A 3 -14.75 7.87 3.69
C ARG A 3 -13.35 8.04 4.26
N ILE A 4 -12.84 9.27 4.25
CA ILE A 4 -11.54 9.62 4.83
C ILE A 4 -11.60 9.40 6.36
N ASP A 5 -11.08 8.26 6.83
CA ASP A 5 -10.53 8.18 8.17
C ASP A 5 -9.30 9.10 8.21
N ARG A 6 -9.22 10.01 9.19
CA ARG A 6 -8.43 11.25 9.14
C ARG A 6 -6.92 11.09 8.86
N ASN A 7 -6.40 9.86 8.96
CA ASN A 7 -5.00 9.52 8.80
C ASN A 7 -4.69 8.56 7.63
N ASN A 8 -5.68 8.12 6.85
CA ASN A 8 -5.46 7.11 5.80
C ASN A 8 -5.97 7.61 4.43
N ILE A 9 -5.27 7.23 3.36
CA ILE A 9 -5.65 7.47 1.96
C ILE A 9 -6.13 6.16 1.36
N PHE A 10 -7.30 6.19 0.72
CA PHE A 10 -7.91 5.03 0.10
C PHE A 10 -7.46 4.94 -1.35
N VAL A 11 -6.93 3.78 -1.74
CA VAL A 11 -6.50 3.49 -3.10
C VAL A 11 -7.21 2.23 -3.57
N SER A 12 -7.81 2.29 -4.75
CA SER A 12 -8.51 1.18 -5.37
C SER A 12 -8.27 1.20 -6.87
N ALA A 13 -8.21 0.02 -7.49
CA ALA A 13 -8.21 -0.08 -8.94
C ALA A 13 -9.61 0.25 -9.51
N PRO A 14 -9.69 0.85 -10.71
CA PRO A 14 -10.95 1.05 -11.43
C PRO A 14 -11.84 -0.20 -11.48
N GLY A 15 -13.08 -0.07 -11.00
CA GLY A 15 -14.08 -1.15 -11.06
C GLY A 15 -13.86 -2.32 -10.10
N ARG A 16 -12.83 -2.27 -9.23
CA ARG A 16 -12.54 -3.34 -8.26
C ARG A 16 -13.01 -2.96 -6.85
N PRO A 17 -13.52 -3.93 -6.06
CA PRO A 17 -13.91 -3.72 -4.67
C PRO A 17 -12.71 -3.75 -3.71
N ASP A 18 -11.55 -4.24 -4.16
CA ASP A 18 -10.33 -4.33 -3.37
C ASP A 18 -9.71 -2.93 -3.14
N VAL A 19 -9.25 -2.69 -1.92
CA VAL A 19 -8.72 -1.40 -1.47
C VAL A 19 -7.40 -1.60 -0.74
N ILE A 20 -6.45 -0.69 -0.97
CA ILE A 20 -5.28 -0.48 -0.13
C ILE A 20 -5.42 0.86 0.58
N LEU A 21 -5.24 0.85 1.90
CA LEU A 21 -5.17 2.05 2.71
C LEU A 21 -3.70 2.41 2.91
N ILE A 22 -3.30 3.59 2.44
CA ILE A 22 -1.99 4.15 2.72
C ILE A 22 -2.10 4.98 4.00
N ASN A 23 -1.38 4.61 5.04
CA ASN A 23 -1.30 5.44 6.24
C ASN A 23 -0.47 6.70 5.95
N ARG A 24 -1.01 7.88 6.27
CA ARG A 24 -0.28 9.13 6.12
C ARG A 24 0.93 9.12 7.05
N PRO A 25 2.15 9.20 6.52
CA PRO A 25 3.33 9.09 7.34
C PRO A 25 3.42 10.30 8.27
N HIS A 26 3.75 10.04 9.54
CA HIS A 26 4.19 11.11 10.43
C HIS A 26 5.49 11.68 9.88
N ARG A 27 5.65 13.01 9.78
CA ARG A 27 6.79 13.70 9.14
C ARG A 27 8.20 13.23 9.58
N ARG A 28 8.33 12.51 10.70
CA ARG A 28 9.60 11.98 11.25
C ARG A 28 9.83 10.49 11.01
N HIS A 29 8.82 9.76 10.52
CA HIS A 29 8.89 8.31 10.33
C HIS A 29 9.04 8.03 8.83
N GLY A 30 10.16 7.43 8.45
CA GLY A 30 10.42 6.99 7.07
C GLY A 30 9.72 5.68 6.72
N VAL A 31 8.60 5.37 7.37
CA VAL A 31 7.85 4.12 7.18
C VAL A 31 6.40 4.46 6.86
N ILE A 32 5.84 3.77 5.87
CA ILE A 32 4.44 3.80 5.49
C ILE A 32 3.86 2.40 5.69
N TRP A 33 2.63 2.35 6.19
CA TRP A 33 1.87 1.11 6.31
C TRP A 33 0.79 1.07 5.24
N LEU A 34 0.73 -0.05 4.52
CA LEU A 34 -0.29 -0.34 3.52
C LEU A 34 -1.23 -1.42 4.08
N SER A 35 -2.48 -1.05 4.36
CA SER A 35 -3.48 -2.00 4.83
C SER A 35 -4.35 -2.45 3.66
N CYS A 36 -4.20 -3.70 3.23
CA CYS A 36 -4.95 -4.31 2.15
C CYS A 36 -6.26 -4.89 2.68
N SER A 37 -7.38 -4.60 2.01
CA SER A 37 -8.70 -5.19 2.30
C SER A 37 -8.81 -6.67 1.88
N PHE A 38 -7.75 -7.21 1.28
CA PHE A 38 -7.68 -8.55 0.70
C PHE A 38 -6.48 -9.32 1.24
N SER A 39 -6.53 -10.64 1.07
CA SER A 39 -5.43 -11.51 1.44
C SER A 39 -4.34 -11.46 0.38
N LEU A 40 -3.08 -11.36 0.82
CA LEU A 40 -1.92 -11.44 -0.06
C LEU A 40 -1.56 -12.88 -0.47
N GLY A 41 -2.25 -13.90 0.06
CA GLY A 41 -2.22 -15.32 -0.39
C GLY A 41 -1.03 -15.75 -1.26
N ASN A 42 -1.32 -16.10 -2.53
CA ASN A 42 -0.33 -16.39 -3.58
C ASN A 42 0.09 -15.13 -4.35
N ARG A 43 -0.32 -13.94 -3.92
CA ARG A 43 -0.13 -12.65 -4.60
C ARG A 43 1.20 -12.00 -4.21
N MET A 44 2.24 -12.82 -4.04
CA MET A 44 3.60 -12.33 -3.75
C MET A 44 4.13 -11.44 -4.87
N GLY A 45 3.71 -11.65 -6.12
CA GLY A 45 4.08 -10.79 -7.24
C GLY A 45 3.69 -9.32 -7.07
N MET A 46 2.60 -9.03 -6.35
CA MET A 46 2.24 -7.65 -6.01
C MET A 46 3.24 -7.04 -5.02
N VAL A 47 3.63 -7.81 -4.00
CA VAL A 47 4.60 -7.38 -2.98
C VAL A 47 5.97 -7.17 -3.63
N ASP A 48 6.39 -8.10 -4.49
CA ASP A 48 7.64 -8.01 -5.23
C ASP A 48 7.63 -6.77 -6.14
N SER A 49 6.52 -6.52 -6.83
CA SER A 49 6.36 -5.34 -7.68
C SER A 49 6.46 -4.04 -6.87
N ILE A 50 5.84 -3.97 -5.69
CA ILE A 50 6.00 -2.84 -4.76
C ILE A 50 7.48 -2.64 -4.38
N ASP A 51 8.22 -3.71 -4.07
CA ASP A 51 9.65 -3.63 -3.72
C ASP A 51 10.52 -3.19 -4.92
N THR A 52 10.05 -3.38 -6.16
CA THR A 52 10.75 -2.94 -7.37
C THR A 52 10.50 -1.48 -7.78
N LEU A 53 9.56 -0.77 -7.13
CA LEU A 53 9.22 0.63 -7.44
C LEU A 53 10.40 1.60 -7.25
N GLY A 54 11.46 1.19 -6.55
CA GLY A 54 12.73 1.93 -6.46
C GLY A 54 12.72 3.16 -5.55
N TYR A 55 11.57 3.55 -5.02
CA TYR A 55 11.44 4.64 -4.04
C TYR A 55 10.89 4.16 -2.68
N VAL A 56 10.50 2.90 -2.57
CA VAL A 56 10.15 2.21 -1.32
C VAL A 56 10.90 0.89 -1.22
N ARG A 57 10.97 0.34 0.00
CA ARG A 57 11.45 -1.01 0.28
C ARG A 57 10.46 -1.73 1.18
N VAL A 58 10.02 -2.91 0.79
CA VAL A 58 9.17 -3.76 1.63
C VAL A 58 9.99 -4.30 2.80
N ASN A 59 9.59 -3.92 4.02
CA ASN A 59 10.21 -4.42 5.25
C ASN A 59 9.59 -5.74 5.67
N ARG A 60 8.26 -5.79 5.67
CA ARG A 60 7.49 -6.91 6.21
C ARG A 60 6.10 -6.98 5.62
N VAL A 61 5.61 -8.20 5.45
CA VAL A 61 4.20 -8.50 5.18
C VAL A 61 3.61 -9.26 6.37
N SER A 62 2.43 -8.84 6.83
CA SER A 62 1.70 -9.50 7.92
C SER A 62 0.28 -9.82 7.48
N LYS A 63 -0.21 -11.03 7.79
CA LYS A 63 -1.60 -11.41 7.55
C LYS A 63 -2.48 -10.91 8.70
N CYS A 64 -3.69 -10.47 8.40
CA CYS A 64 -4.70 -10.17 9.41
C CYS A 64 -5.67 -11.34 9.55
N GLU A 65 -6.17 -11.58 10.76
CA GLU A 65 -7.09 -12.68 11.06
C GLU A 65 -8.41 -12.60 10.28
N TYR A 66 -8.83 -11.39 9.88
CA TYR A 66 -10.05 -11.13 9.12
C TYR A 66 -9.88 -11.18 7.59
N GLY A 67 -8.79 -11.79 7.09
CA GLY A 67 -8.57 -11.99 5.65
C GLY A 67 -7.91 -10.82 4.91
N GLY A 68 -7.55 -9.74 5.60
CA GLY A 68 -6.72 -8.66 5.06
C GLY A 68 -5.22 -8.92 5.24
N ALA A 69 -4.39 -7.99 4.79
CA ALA A 69 -2.95 -8.04 5.01
C ALA A 69 -2.34 -6.64 5.15
N TRP A 70 -1.25 -6.53 5.89
CA TRP A 70 -0.50 -5.29 6.07
C TRP A 70 0.88 -5.42 5.46
N ILE A 71 1.30 -4.40 4.73
CA ILE A 71 2.65 -4.28 4.16
C ILE A 71 3.30 -3.07 4.82
N GLU A 72 4.42 -3.30 5.49
CA GLU A 72 5.28 -2.24 6.01
C GLU A 72 6.32 -1.91 4.96
N VAL A 73 6.41 -0.64 4.56
CA VAL A 73 7.42 -0.17 3.60
C VAL A 73 8.27 0.96 4.16
N SER A 74 9.58 0.86 4.00
CA SER A 74 10.50 1.99 4.21
C SER A 74 10.52 2.89 2.99
N CYS A 75 10.53 4.20 3.21
CA CYS A 75 10.66 5.22 2.19
C CYS A 75 12.15 5.47 1.89
N LEU A 76 12.55 5.36 0.62
CA LEU A 76 13.94 5.61 0.19
C LEU A 76 14.19 7.08 -0.20
N LEU A 77 13.12 7.85 -0.41
CA LEU A 77 13.15 9.29 -0.64
C LEU A 77 12.66 10.02 0.63
N GLY A 78 11.65 10.89 0.51
CA GLY A 78 10.88 11.42 1.64
C GLY A 78 9.56 10.67 1.84
N PRO A 79 9.03 10.58 3.07
CA PRO A 79 7.80 9.85 3.35
C PRO A 79 6.57 10.41 2.62
N MET A 80 6.46 11.74 2.54
CA MET A 80 5.35 12.37 1.80
C MET A 80 5.46 12.09 0.28
N GLU A 81 6.66 12.15 -0.27
CA GLU A 81 6.90 11.87 -1.69
C GLU A 81 6.62 10.40 -2.03
N CYS A 82 7.03 9.46 -1.18
CA CYS A 82 6.73 8.05 -1.37
C CYS A 82 5.22 7.77 -1.31
N MET A 83 4.50 8.44 -0.40
CA MET A 83 3.05 8.35 -0.33
C MET A 83 2.38 8.87 -1.61
N GLU A 84 2.78 10.03 -2.11
CA GLU A 84 2.24 10.62 -3.35
C GLU A 84 2.47 9.70 -4.56
N ARG A 85 3.66 9.10 -4.69
CA ARG A 85 3.95 8.15 -5.76
C ARG A 85 3.17 6.84 -5.62
N LEU A 86 3.06 6.29 -4.40
CA LEU A 86 2.23 5.11 -4.13
C LEU A 86 0.76 5.32 -4.52
N MET A 87 0.21 6.52 -4.36
CA MET A 87 -1.17 6.80 -4.79
C MET A 87 -1.37 6.69 -6.30
N VAL A 88 -0.29 6.88 -7.09
CA VAL A 88 -0.31 6.79 -8.55
C VAL A 88 -0.04 5.36 -9.01
N ASP A 89 0.95 4.69 -8.41
CA ASP A 89 1.44 3.39 -8.89
C ASP A 89 0.61 2.20 -8.35
N LEU A 90 0.05 2.31 -7.14
CA LEU A 90 -0.71 1.20 -6.55
C LEU A 90 -1.97 0.81 -7.34
N PRO A 91 -2.79 1.72 -7.89
CA PRO A 91 -3.91 1.34 -8.74
C PRO A 91 -3.49 0.44 -9.91
N GLU A 92 -2.40 0.77 -10.61
CA GLU A 92 -1.90 0.00 -11.74
C GLU A 92 -1.43 -1.40 -11.29
N LEU A 93 -0.66 -1.47 -10.20
CA LEU A 93 -0.25 -2.75 -9.60
C LEU A 93 -1.46 -3.57 -9.13
N MET A 94 -2.53 -2.93 -8.65
CA MET A 94 -3.76 -3.63 -8.28
C MET A 94 -4.50 -4.19 -9.49
N GLU A 95 -4.48 -3.52 -10.64
CA GLU A 95 -5.08 -4.04 -11.87
C GLU A 95 -4.37 -5.29 -12.38
N GLU A 96 -3.04 -5.31 -12.29
CA GLU A 96 -2.20 -6.41 -12.77
C GLU A 96 -2.30 -7.66 -11.88
N TRP A 97 -2.37 -7.49 -10.55
CA TRP A 97 -2.14 -8.59 -9.60
C TRP A 97 -3.38 -9.07 -8.82
N LEU A 98 -4.49 -8.32 -8.83
CA LEU A 98 -5.73 -8.69 -8.13
C LEU A 98 -6.75 -9.29 -9.07
#